data_AF-A0A0G1FD79-F1
#
_entry.id   AF-A0A0G1FD79-F1
#
_cell.length_a   1.000
_cell.length_b   1.000
_cell.length_c   1.000
_cell.angle_alpha   90.00
_cell.angle_beta   90.00
_cell.angle_gamma   90.00
#
_symmetry.space_group_name_H-M   'P 1'
#
loop_
_entity.id
_entity.type
_entity.pdbx_description
1 polymer ?
#
loop_
_entity_poly.entity_id
_entity_poly.type
_entity_poly.pdbx_seq_one_letter_code
_entity_poly.pdbx_strand_id
1 'polypeptide(L)'
;MKKNLSQSPVPPKKESNKIVTNLSFPNAIQAIINGKKVRRVEWSSLKEYGLLKDNFLMIHRNGKFHTWIVSEGDLLAIDWVIVN
;
A
#
# COMPACT_ATOMS: atom_id res chain seq x y z
N MET A 1 -36.95 31.42 14.51
CA MET A 1 -35.70 30.86 15.07
C MET A 1 -34.75 30.54 13.93
N LYS A 2 -33.63 31.26 13.77
CA LYS A 2 -32.65 31.03 12.69
C LYS A 2 -31.60 30.03 13.19
N LYS A 3 -31.43 28.91 12.47
CA LYS A 3 -30.43 27.87 12.75
C LYS A 3 -29.03 28.38 12.38
N ASN A 4 -28.11 28.40 13.34
CA ASN A 4 -26.70 28.70 13.09
C ASN A 4 -26.04 27.49 12.40
N LEU A 5 -25.65 27.67 11.13
CA LEU A 5 -24.83 26.71 10.40
C LEU A 5 -23.38 26.89 10.86
N SER A 6 -22.81 25.85 11.49
CA SER A 6 -21.40 25.81 11.85
C SER A 6 -20.53 25.93 10.59
N GLN A 7 -19.80 27.04 10.46
CA GLN A 7 -18.76 27.21 9.43
C GLN A 7 -17.40 26.76 9.96
N SER A 8 -17.31 25.52 10.44
CA SER A 8 -16.00 24.92 10.70
C SER A 8 -15.34 24.58 9.36
N PRO A 9 -14.14 25.11 9.06
CA PRO A 9 -13.42 24.74 7.84
C PRO A 9 -13.13 23.25 7.92
N VAL A 10 -13.67 22.49 6.97
CA VAL A 10 -13.29 21.09 6.80
C VAL A 10 -11.82 21.11 6.38
N PRO A 11 -10.90 20.45 7.11
CA PRO A 11 -9.52 20.38 6.68
C PRO A 11 -9.49 19.80 5.27
N PRO A 12 -8.78 20.44 4.31
CA PRO A 12 -8.66 19.90 2.97
C PRO A 12 -8.09 18.49 3.13
N LYS A 13 -8.80 17.50 2.58
CA LYS A 13 -8.36 16.12 2.55
C LYS A 13 -6.96 16.17 1.92
N LYS A 14 -5.93 15.91 2.72
CA LYS A 14 -4.55 15.90 2.26
C LYS A 14 -4.50 14.78 1.23
N GLU A 15 -4.71 15.11 -0.04
CA GLU A 15 -4.27 14.27 -1.14
C GLU A 15 -2.76 14.27 -0.98
N SER A 16 -2.28 13.30 -0.20
CA SER A 16 -0.89 12.95 -0.23
C SER A 16 -0.65 12.63 -1.69
N ASN A 17 -0.03 13.57 -2.41
CA ASN A 17 0.75 13.27 -3.60
C ASN A 17 1.69 12.16 -3.15
N LYS A 18 1.22 10.91 -3.30
CA LYS A 18 1.99 9.71 -3.04
C LYS A 18 3.11 9.86 -4.05
N ILE A 19 4.28 10.25 -3.57
CA ILE A 19 5.50 10.10 -4.34
C ILE A 19 5.56 8.60 -4.58
N VAL A 20 5.13 8.20 -5.78
CA VAL A 20 5.18 6.81 -6.23
C VAL A 20 6.65 6.57 -6.56
N THR A 21 7.47 6.45 -5.52
CA THR A 21 8.85 6.02 -5.71
C THR A 21 8.77 4.55 -6.07
N ASN A 22 9.04 4.26 -7.34
CA ASN A 22 9.25 2.90 -7.82
C ASN A 22 10.43 2.30 -7.05
N LEU A 23 10.17 1.24 -6.29
CA LEU A 23 11.13 0.53 -5.47
C LEU A 23 11.53 -0.77 -6.16
N SER A 24 12.79 -1.17 -5.98
CA SER A 24 13.19 -2.55 -6.17
C SER A 24 12.58 -3.45 -5.10
N PHE A 25 12.53 -4.75 -5.37
CA PHE A 25 12.02 -5.72 -4.40
C PHE A 25 12.70 -5.68 -3.03
N PRO A 26 14.05 -5.62 -2.90
CA PRO A 26 14.69 -5.51 -1.59
C PRO A 26 14.22 -4.29 -0.78
N ASN A 27 14.07 -3.14 -1.45
CA ASN A 27 13.58 -1.91 -0.80
C ASN A 27 12.10 -2.04 -0.41
N ALA A 28 11.30 -2.72 -1.23
CA ALA A 28 9.90 -3.02 -0.91
C ALA A 28 9.79 -3.95 0.31
N ILE A 29 10.61 -5.00 0.39
CA ILE A 29 10.66 -5.89 1.55
C ILE A 29 11.13 -5.15 2.81
N GLN A 30 12.13 -4.27 2.70
CA GLN A 30 12.53 -3.42 3.82
C GLN A 30 11.38 -2.54 4.31
N ALA A 31 10.60 -1.97 3.40
CA ALA A 31 9.40 -1.22 3.76
C ALA A 31 8.36 -2.10 4.47
N ILE A 32 8.15 -3.34 3.99
CA ILE A 32 7.26 -4.32 4.63
C ILE A 32 7.70 -4.66 6.06
N ILE A 33 9.00 -4.91 6.26
CA ILE A 33 9.58 -5.18 7.60
C ILE A 33 9.33 -3.99 8.54
N ASN A 34 9.35 -2.77 8.00
CA ASN A 34 9.00 -1.55 8.73
C ASN A 34 7.48 -1.31 8.88
N GLY A 35 6.66 -2.33 8.65
CA GLY A 35 5.21 -2.29 8.81
C GLY A 35 4.45 -1.57 7.69
N LYS A 36 5.10 -1.30 6.54
CA LYS A 36 4.41 -0.72 5.38
C LYS A 36 3.74 -1.82 4.55
N LYS A 37 2.74 -1.41 3.79
CA LYS A 37 2.14 -2.23 2.74
C LYS A 37 2.75 -1.82 1.41
N VAL A 38 2.97 -2.76 0.52
CA VAL A 38 3.48 -2.49 -0.83
C VAL A 38 2.61 -3.15 -1.88
N ARG A 39 2.63 -2.66 -3.11
CA ARG A 39 2.01 -3.34 -4.25
C ARG A 39 2.88 -3.15 -5.49
N ARG A 40 2.69 -4.00 -6.51
CA ARG A 40 3.21 -3.70 -7.85
C ARG A 40 2.29 -2.73 -8.58
N VAL A 41 2.85 -1.93 -9.47
CA VAL A 41 2.08 -1.01 -10.32
C VAL A 41 1.22 -1.81 -11.30
N GLU A 42 1.74 -2.92 -11.83
CA GLU A 42 1.03 -3.80 -12.78
C GLU A 42 -0.19 -4.54 -12.19
N TRP A 43 -0.33 -4.60 -10.86
CA TRP A 43 -1.47 -5.29 -10.24
C TRP A 43 -2.76 -4.53 -10.52
N SER A 44 -3.76 -5.25 -11.05
CA SER A 44 -5.01 -4.68 -11.54
C SER A 44 -5.84 -3.98 -10.47
N SER A 45 -5.66 -4.35 -9.20
CA SER A 45 -6.45 -3.84 -8.09
C SER A 45 -5.61 -3.01 -7.12
N LEU A 46 -6.06 -1.77 -6.86
CA LEU A 46 -5.47 -0.90 -5.82
C LEU A 46 -5.66 -1.46 -4.39
N LYS A 47 -6.54 -2.46 -4.22
CA LYS A 47 -6.80 -3.12 -2.93
C LYS A 47 -5.90 -4.33 -2.69
N GLU A 48 -5.11 -4.72 -3.69
CA GLU A 48 -4.11 -5.77 -3.57
C GLU A 48 -2.80 -5.19 -3.06
N TYR A 49 -2.24 -5.80 -2.01
CA TYR A 49 -0.99 -5.37 -1.41
C TYR A 49 -0.31 -6.53 -0.66
N GLY A 50 1.01 -6.49 -0.61
CA GLY A 50 1.85 -7.32 0.23
C GLY A 50 2.17 -6.65 1.57
N LEU A 51 2.29 -7.46 2.63
CA LEU A 51 2.60 -7.03 3.98
C LEU A 51 3.21 -8.17 4.80
N LEU A 52 3.75 -7.84 5.97
CA LEU A 52 4.08 -8.82 7.00
C LEU A 52 2.86 -8.98 7.92
N LYS A 53 2.39 -10.21 8.09
CA LYS A 53 1.29 -10.55 8.99
C LYS A 53 1.61 -11.87 9.69
N ASP A 54 1.49 -11.89 11.02
CA ASP A 54 1.78 -13.07 11.85
C ASP A 54 3.18 -13.66 11.59
N ASN A 55 4.18 -12.81 11.37
CA ASN A 55 5.56 -13.15 10.98
C ASN A 55 5.72 -13.83 9.61
N PHE A 56 4.66 -13.86 8.78
CA PHE A 56 4.72 -14.35 7.41
C PHE A 56 4.58 -13.22 6.40
N LEU A 57 5.31 -13.31 5.29
CA LEU A 57 5.08 -12.48 4.14
C LEU A 57 3.75 -12.92 3.49
N MET A 58 2.78 -12.02 3.44
CA MET A 58 1.44 -12.29 2.94
C MET A 58 1.07 -11.31 1.82
N ILE A 59 0.21 -11.76 0.90
CA ILE A 59 -0.49 -10.92 -0.05
C ILE A 59 -1.97 -10.89 0.34
N HIS A 60 -2.53 -9.68 0.45
CA HIS A 60 -3.96 -9.49 0.50
C HIS A 60 -4.51 -9.41 -0.93
N ARG A 61 -5.31 -10.39 -1.35
CA ARG A 61 -5.92 -10.47 -2.68
C ARG A 61 -7.33 -10.99 -2.60
N ASN A 62 -8.24 -10.43 -3.38
CA ASN A 62 -9.66 -10.81 -3.40
C ASN A 62 -10.31 -10.84 -1.99
N GLY A 63 -9.90 -9.93 -1.10
CA GLY A 63 -10.43 -9.83 0.27
C GLY A 63 -9.90 -10.88 1.25
N LYS A 64 -8.87 -11.65 0.89
CA LYS A 64 -8.27 -12.69 1.74
C LYS A 64 -6.75 -12.54 1.79
N PHE A 65 -6.16 -13.02 2.87
CA PHE A 65 -4.70 -13.12 3.00
C PHE A 65 -4.22 -14.48 2.50
N HIS A 66 -3.20 -14.45 1.67
CA HIS A 66 -2.50 -15.62 1.14
C HIS A 66 -1.02 -15.51 1.48
N THR A 67 -0.36 -16.63 1.75
CA THR A 67 1.11 -16.63 1.87
C THR A 67 1.70 -16.16 0.55
N TRP A 68 2.64 -15.23 0.63
CA TRP A 68 3.33 -14.73 -0.55
C TRP A 68 4.47 -15.67 -0.91
N ILE A 69 4.30 -16.41 -2.01
CA ILE A 69 5.37 -17.19 -2.62
C ILE A 69 6.16 -16.24 -3.52
N VAL A 70 7.40 -15.94 -3.14
CA VAL A 70 8.28 -15.05 -3.90
C VAL A 70 8.73 -15.76 -5.17
N SER A 71 8.53 -15.10 -6.31
CA SER A 71 8.96 -15.57 -7.63
C SER A 71 10.14 -14.74 -8.15
N GLU A 72 10.83 -15.23 -9.19
CA GLU A 72 11.88 -14.45 -9.87
C GLU A 72 11.35 -13.13 -10.43
N GLY A 73 10.10 -13.11 -10.92
CA GLY A 73 9.45 -11.89 -11.39
C GLY A 73 9.32 -10.83 -10.29
N ASP A 74 9.10 -11.24 -9.04
CA ASP A 74 9.09 -10.33 -7.90
C ASP A 74 10.47 -9.73 -7.65
N LEU A 75 11.53 -10.57 -7.69
CA LEU A 75 12.91 -10.16 -7.44
C LEU A 75 13.44 -9.15 -8.47
N LEU A 76 13.07 -9.33 -9.75
CA LEU A 76 13.49 -8.48 -10.86
C LEU A 76 12.62 -7.22 -11.00
N ALA A 77 11.45 -7.18 -10.36
CA ALA A 77 10.54 -6.06 -10.43
C ALA A 77 11.11 -4.80 -9.74
N ILE A 78 10.96 -3.68 -10.43
CA ILE A 78 11.34 -2.34 -9.97
C ILE A 78 10.14 -1.41 -9.82
N ASP A 79 8.92 -1.94 -9.98
CA ASP A 79 7.66 -1.20 -9.95
C ASP A 79 6.91 -1.36 -8.63
N TRP A 80 7.63 -1.60 -7.53
CA TRP A 80 7.03 -1.70 -6.21
C TRP A 80 6.73 -0.33 -5.63
N VAL A 81 5.57 -0.17 -5.01
CA VAL A 81 5.13 1.13 -4.47
C VAL A 81 4.51 0.95 -3.09
N ILE A 82 4.80 1.87 -2.17
CA ILE A 82 4.23 1.85 -0.82
C ILE A 82 2.76 2.32 -0.87
N VAL A 83 1.89 1.63 -0.14
CA VAL A 83 0.49 2.02 0.04
C VAL A 83 0.17 2.30 1.51
N ASN A 84 -0.43 3.46 1.76
CA ASN A 84 -1.06 3.82 3.04
C ASN A 84 -2.33 3.00 3.29
#